data_AF-A0A399P5N8-F1
#
_entry.id   AF-A0A399P5N8-F1
#
_cell.length_a   1.000
_cell.length_b   1.000
_cell.length_c   1.000
_cell.angle_alpha   90.00
_cell.angle_beta   90.00
_cell.angle_gamma   90.00
#
_symmetry.space_group_name_H-M   'P 1'
#
loop_
_entity.id
_entity.type
_entity.pdbx_description
1 polymer ?
#
loop_
_entity_poly.entity_id
_entity_poly.type
_entity_poly.pdbx_seq_one_letter_code
_entity_poly.pdbx_strand_id
1 'polypeptide(L)'
;SDLADGPVQRTAEAVRARTGALFVVVTDDRGLRLTHPDPAELGERVSTDPTVALAGREEVTWATGTLGESARAKVPVRALADASAGGDGDAGGGSGRVVGEVSVGFAAATVRDSIGVDVAAIAVVALLALGVGAVASGILSRRLARLTLGLQPSELAGLVQDQAAVLSGVGEG
;
A
#
# COMPACT_ATOMS: atom_id res chain seq x y z
N SER A 1 34.77 18.08 -0.29
CA SER A 1 35.29 16.74 -0.60
C SER A 1 35.00 15.74 0.51
N ASP A 2 35.12 16.10 1.79
CA ASP A 2 34.99 15.12 2.91
C ASP A 2 33.63 14.40 3.06
N LEU A 3 32.51 15.03 2.70
CA LEU A 3 31.19 14.39 2.81
C LEU A 3 30.97 13.31 1.75
N ALA A 4 31.41 13.56 0.51
CA ALA A 4 31.17 12.67 -0.64
C ALA A 4 31.87 11.31 -0.49
N ASP A 5 33.06 11.29 0.12
CA ASP A 5 33.83 10.07 0.37
C ASP A 5 33.64 9.53 1.80
N GLY A 6 32.77 10.18 2.58
CA GLY A 6 32.52 9.88 3.98
C GLY A 6 31.86 8.51 4.22
N PRO A 7 32.01 7.93 5.41
CA PRO A 7 31.40 6.64 5.76
C PRO A 7 29.86 6.67 5.70
N VAL A 8 29.25 7.81 6.02
CA VAL A 8 27.80 7.99 5.96
C VAL A 8 27.30 7.96 4.51
N GLN A 9 27.97 8.68 3.60
CA GLN A 9 27.63 8.66 2.16
C GLN A 9 27.79 7.26 1.57
N ARG A 10 28.90 6.56 1.84
CA ARG A 10 29.09 5.19 1.36
C ARG A 10 28.02 4.22 1.86
N THR A 11 27.59 4.36 3.12
CA THR A 11 26.53 3.55 3.70
C THR A 11 25.18 3.86 3.05
N ALA A 12 24.86 5.14 2.89
CA ALA A 12 23.63 5.59 2.24
C ALA A 12 23.53 5.07 0.79
N GLU A 13 24.62 5.16 0.03
CA GLU A 13 24.71 4.64 -1.34
C GLU A 13 24.58 3.12 -1.41
N ALA A 14 25.22 2.39 -0.48
CA ALA A 14 25.09 0.93 -0.42
C ALA A 14 23.65 0.51 -0.09
N VAL A 15 22.96 1.21 0.82
CA VAL A 15 21.55 0.95 1.12
C VAL A 15 20.68 1.29 -0.10
N ARG A 16 20.88 2.46 -0.73
CA ARG A 16 20.17 2.90 -1.93
C ARG A 16 20.22 1.85 -3.03
N ALA A 17 21.42 1.37 -3.36
CA ALA A 17 21.64 0.37 -4.40
C ALA A 17 20.99 -0.98 -4.09
N ARG A 18 20.99 -1.39 -2.81
CA ARG A 18 20.41 -2.68 -2.38
C ARG A 18 18.88 -2.65 -2.31
N THR A 19 18.29 -1.51 -1.97
CA THR A 19 16.83 -1.39 -1.83
C THR A 19 16.14 -0.91 -3.11
N GLY A 20 16.90 -0.36 -4.07
CA GLY A 20 16.33 0.31 -5.23
C GLY A 20 15.68 1.65 -4.90
N ALA A 21 16.01 2.23 -3.74
CA ALA A 21 15.54 3.57 -3.40
C ALA A 21 16.08 4.60 -4.40
N LEU A 22 15.27 5.62 -4.70
CA LEU A 22 15.69 6.76 -5.51
C LEU A 22 16.80 7.54 -4.80
N PHE A 23 16.68 7.68 -3.48
CA PHE A 23 17.70 8.29 -2.62
C PHE A 23 17.64 7.78 -1.19
N VAL A 24 18.78 7.90 -0.50
CA VAL A 24 18.92 7.77 0.95
C VAL A 24 19.70 9.00 1.42
N VAL A 25 19.02 9.94 2.05
CA VAL A 25 19.56 11.24 2.46
C VAL A 25 19.59 11.31 3.98
N VAL A 26 20.76 11.53 4.55
CA VAL A 26 20.96 11.79 5.98
C VAL A 26 21.25 13.27 6.15
N THR A 27 20.66 13.90 7.16
CA THR A 27 20.92 15.31 7.48
C THR A 27 21.47 15.47 8.89
N ASP A 28 22.00 16.66 9.19
CA ASP A 28 22.19 17.12 10.56
C ASP A 28 20.87 17.65 11.18
N ASP A 29 20.96 18.15 12.42
CA ASP A 29 19.85 18.75 13.19
C ASP A 29 19.36 20.10 12.64
N ARG A 30 20.02 20.64 11.61
CA ARG A 30 19.65 21.88 10.91
C ARG A 30 19.03 21.60 9.53
N GLY A 31 18.97 20.33 9.14
CA GLY A 31 18.49 19.90 7.83
C GLY A 31 19.51 20.08 6.70
N LEU A 32 20.81 20.18 7.01
CA LEU A 32 21.89 20.18 6.00
C LEU A 32 22.18 18.74 5.57
N ARG A 33 22.23 18.50 4.26
CA ARG A 33 22.44 17.16 3.71
C ARG A 33 23.88 16.69 3.91
N LEU A 34 24.03 15.63 4.68
CA LEU A 34 25.30 14.91 4.84
C LEU A 34 25.50 13.87 3.74
N THR A 35 24.40 13.36 3.19
CA THR A 35 24.42 12.43 2.06
C THR A 35 23.44 12.83 0.97
N HIS A 36 23.80 12.54 -0.27
CA HIS A 36 22.94 12.73 -1.44
C HIS A 36 23.52 11.98 -2.66
N PRO A 37 22.69 11.39 -3.55
CA PRO A 37 23.19 10.75 -4.77
C PRO A 37 23.89 11.71 -5.75
N ASP A 38 23.42 12.96 -5.80
CA ASP A 38 24.08 14.06 -6.50
C ASP A 38 25.06 14.77 -5.54
N PRO A 39 26.38 14.72 -5.77
CA PRO A 39 27.38 15.40 -4.93
C PRO A 39 27.23 16.91 -4.86
N ALA A 40 26.60 17.56 -5.85
CA ALA A 40 26.38 19.01 -5.86
C ALA A 40 25.39 19.47 -4.77
N GLU A 41 24.57 18.54 -4.25
CA GLU A 41 23.55 18.80 -3.24
C GLU A 41 24.05 18.52 -1.80
N LEU A 42 25.30 18.07 -1.65
CA LEU A 42 25.90 17.83 -0.34
C LEU A 42 26.19 19.16 0.38
N GLY A 43 25.85 19.21 1.66
CA GLY A 43 25.97 20.42 2.49
C GLY A 43 24.84 21.43 2.31
N GLU A 44 23.96 21.24 1.33
CA GLU A 44 22.80 22.10 1.10
C GLU A 44 21.62 21.71 1.98
N ARG A 45 20.79 22.69 2.34
CA ARG A 45 19.54 22.43 3.08
C ARG A 45 18.61 21.55 2.24
N VAL A 46 17.89 20.65 2.91
CA VAL A 46 16.85 19.85 2.25
C VAL A 46 15.79 20.72 1.59
N SER A 47 15.35 20.30 0.41
CA SER A 47 14.32 21.01 -0.37
C SER A 47 12.89 20.76 0.15
N THR A 48 12.73 19.95 1.19
CA THR A 48 11.44 19.53 1.76
C THR A 48 11.49 19.69 3.27
N ASP A 49 10.34 19.95 3.90
CA ASP A 49 10.27 20.23 5.33
C ASP A 49 10.88 19.09 6.18
N PRO A 50 11.90 19.36 7.02
CA PRO A 50 12.46 18.39 7.95
C PRO A 50 11.83 18.46 9.36
N THR A 51 10.89 19.39 9.60
CA THR A 51 10.43 19.75 10.95
C THR A 51 9.83 18.57 11.71
N VAL A 52 9.08 17.69 11.06
CA VAL A 52 8.41 16.56 11.74
C VAL A 52 9.43 15.57 12.29
N ALA A 53 10.41 15.16 11.48
CA ALA A 53 11.46 14.24 11.91
C ALA A 53 12.45 14.90 12.86
N LEU A 54 12.82 16.15 12.65
CA LEU A 54 13.66 16.88 13.62
C LEU A 54 12.95 17.12 14.96
N ALA A 55 11.61 17.15 14.98
CA ALA A 55 10.81 17.12 16.20
C ALA A 55 10.68 15.71 16.84
N GLY A 56 11.37 14.70 16.29
CA GLY A 56 11.41 13.35 16.83
C GLY A 56 10.26 12.44 16.41
N ARG A 57 9.50 12.80 15.37
CA ARG A 57 8.36 12.01 14.86
C ARG A 57 8.63 11.49 13.46
N GLU A 58 8.13 10.31 13.15
CA GLU A 58 8.24 9.75 11.80
C GLU A 58 7.17 10.34 10.89
N GLU A 59 7.50 10.52 9.61
CA GLU A 59 6.57 11.00 8.60
C GLU A 59 6.72 10.23 7.29
N VAL A 60 5.60 9.88 6.66
CA VAL A 60 5.57 9.34 5.29
C VAL A 60 4.74 10.27 4.44
N THR A 61 5.31 10.77 3.35
CA THR A 61 4.66 11.78 2.50
C THR A 61 5.02 11.63 1.02
N TRP A 62 4.17 12.19 0.17
CA TRP A 62 4.44 12.37 -1.25
C TRP A 62 4.83 13.82 -1.48
N ALA A 63 6.00 14.06 -2.06
CA ALA A 63 6.39 15.41 -2.44
C ALA A 63 7.47 15.39 -3.52
N THR A 64 7.87 16.57 -3.97
CA THR A 64 8.90 16.75 -5.01
C THR A 64 10.19 17.25 -4.38
N GLY A 65 11.30 16.62 -4.72
CA GLY A 65 12.64 17.03 -4.30
C GLY A 65 13.55 17.29 -5.50
N THR A 66 14.85 17.33 -5.25
CA THR A 66 15.89 17.52 -6.27
C THR A 66 15.92 16.42 -7.34
N LEU A 67 15.46 15.21 -6.99
CA LEU A 67 15.37 14.06 -7.91
C LEU A 67 13.94 13.81 -8.44
N GLY A 68 13.02 14.76 -8.27
CA GLY A 68 11.64 14.66 -8.75
C GLY A 68 10.63 14.17 -7.71
N GLU A 69 9.48 13.68 -8.19
CA GLU A 69 8.37 13.20 -7.35
C GLU A 69 8.67 11.83 -6.74
N SER A 70 8.50 11.70 -5.42
CA SER A 70 8.75 10.45 -4.71
C SER A 70 7.80 10.27 -3.52
N ALA A 71 7.42 9.03 -3.24
CA ALA A 71 6.97 8.64 -1.91
C ALA A 71 8.19 8.53 -1.00
N ARG A 72 8.19 9.23 0.14
CA ARG A 72 9.34 9.26 1.04
C ARG A 72 8.95 9.10 2.50
N ALA A 73 9.80 8.40 3.24
CA ALA A 73 9.73 8.29 4.69
C ALA A 73 10.87 9.10 5.30
N LYS A 74 10.58 9.83 6.38
CA LYS A 74 11.52 10.60 7.18
C LYS A 74 11.47 10.11 8.62
N VAL A 75 12.63 9.79 9.18
CA VAL A 75 12.76 9.28 10.55
C VAL A 75 13.85 10.03 11.32
N PRO A 76 13.65 10.32 12.62
CA PRO A 76 14.66 10.98 13.44
C PRO A 76 15.90 10.10 13.65
N VAL A 77 17.09 10.69 13.52
CA VAL A 77 18.34 10.10 14.03
C VAL A 77 18.55 10.60 15.45
N ARG A 78 18.68 9.68 16.40
CA ARG A 78 18.87 10.01 17.83
C ARG A 78 20.31 9.72 18.23
N ALA A 79 20.88 10.58 19.07
CA ALA A 79 22.16 10.30 19.71
C ALA A 79 22.01 9.05 20.59
N LEU A 80 23.02 8.17 20.55
CA LEU A 80 23.18 7.14 21.56
C LEU A 80 23.39 7.85 22.91
N ALA A 81 22.52 7.60 23.88
CA ALA A 81 22.79 8.00 25.25
C ALA A 81 23.95 7.15 25.77
N ASP A 82 24.86 7.75 26.56
CA ASP A 82 25.90 6.99 27.24
C ASP A 82 25.23 5.88 28.07
N ALA A 83 25.57 4.62 27.80
CA ALA A 83 24.98 3.43 28.43
C ALA A 83 25.25 3.34 29.96
N SER A 84 25.90 4.36 30.54
CA SER A 84 26.19 4.51 31.96
C SER A 84 25.10 5.23 32.76
N ALA A 85 24.10 5.82 32.10
CA ALA A 85 22.94 6.42 32.79
C ALA A 85 21.82 5.37 32.93
N GLY A 86 21.91 4.53 33.97
CA GLY A 86 20.82 3.67 34.39
C GLY A 86 19.60 4.50 34.81
N GLY A 87 18.44 4.18 34.25
CA GLY A 87 17.16 4.77 34.62
C GLY A 87 16.02 3.84 34.22
N ASP A 88 15.31 3.34 35.22
CA ASP A 88 14.10 2.54 35.08
C ASP A 88 12.97 3.39 34.48
N GLY A 89 12.36 2.92 33.38
CA GLY A 89 11.04 3.40 32.98
C GLY A 89 10.84 3.60 31.47
N ASP A 90 9.89 2.82 30.95
CA ASP A 90 9.17 2.97 29.69
C ASP A 90 9.86 2.47 28.40
N ALA A 91 9.54 1.21 28.06
CA ALA A 91 9.75 0.61 26.76
C ALA A 91 8.74 1.19 25.73
N GLY A 92 8.83 2.50 25.47
CA GLY A 92 7.86 3.23 24.63
C GLY A 92 8.37 4.46 23.89
N GLY A 93 9.60 4.95 24.13
CA GLY A 93 10.09 6.10 23.39
C GLY A 93 11.54 6.44 23.72
N GLY A 94 12.45 6.14 22.80
CA GLY A 94 13.87 6.50 22.93
C GLY A 94 14.05 8.01 23.12
N SER A 95 14.32 8.43 24.34
CA SER A 95 14.45 9.83 24.79
C SER A 95 15.78 10.50 24.39
N GLY A 96 16.53 9.91 23.45
CA GLY A 96 17.78 10.47 22.94
C GLY A 96 17.54 11.74 22.13
N ARG A 97 18.42 12.74 22.32
CA ARG A 97 18.44 13.99 21.56
C ARG A 97 18.47 13.69 20.06
N VAL A 98 17.56 14.29 19.29
CA VAL A 98 17.57 14.21 17.83
C VAL A 98 18.78 14.97 17.30
N VAL A 99 19.60 14.33 16.47
CA VAL A 99 20.83 14.88 15.88
C VAL A 99 20.76 14.99 14.36
N GLY A 100 19.62 14.64 13.78
CA GLY A 100 19.36 14.72 12.34
C GLY A 100 18.15 13.91 11.93
N GLU A 101 17.94 13.76 10.63
CA GLU A 101 16.95 12.86 10.04
C GLU A 101 17.57 11.95 8.97
N VAL A 102 16.92 10.82 8.71
CA VAL A 102 17.12 10.06 7.48
C VAL A 102 15.85 10.14 6.65
N SER A 103 15.99 10.55 5.39
CA SER A 103 14.94 10.53 4.40
C SER A 103 15.25 9.48 3.32
N VAL A 104 14.35 8.53 3.14
CA VAL A 104 14.43 7.51 2.08
C VAL A 104 13.26 7.70 1.14
N GLY A 105 13.51 7.77 -0.16
CA GLY A 105 12.48 7.98 -1.17
C GLY A 105 12.50 6.95 -2.29
N PHE A 106 11.33 6.58 -2.79
CA PHE A 106 11.13 5.76 -3.98
C PHE A 106 10.40 6.57 -5.05
N ALA A 107 10.78 6.40 -6.32
CA ALA A 107 10.17 7.13 -7.43
C ALA A 107 8.67 6.82 -7.53
N ALA A 108 7.86 7.86 -7.72
CA ALA A 108 6.41 7.71 -7.80
C ALA A 108 5.98 6.75 -8.92
N ALA A 109 6.68 6.77 -10.07
CA ALA A 109 6.45 5.86 -11.17
C ALA A 109 6.65 4.39 -10.77
N THR A 110 7.75 4.06 -10.08
CA THR A 110 8.02 2.69 -9.61
C THR A 110 6.95 2.19 -8.64
N VAL A 111 6.47 3.06 -7.74
CA VAL A 111 5.37 2.71 -6.82
C VAL A 111 4.06 2.48 -7.60
N ARG A 112 3.76 3.32 -8.59
CA ARG A 112 2.54 3.19 -9.43
C ARG A 112 2.57 1.95 -10.33
N ASP A 113 3.71 1.63 -10.93
CA ASP A 113 3.87 0.46 -11.80
C ASP A 113 3.70 -0.84 -11.01
N SER A 114 4.18 -0.86 -9.77
CA SER A 114 3.99 -2.00 -8.85
C SER A 114 2.50 -2.24 -8.58
N ILE A 115 1.72 -1.17 -8.38
CA ILE A 115 0.26 -1.25 -8.18
C ILE A 115 -0.45 -1.76 -9.44
N GLY A 116 0.01 -1.37 -10.63
CA GLY A 116 -0.60 -1.78 -11.90
C GLY A 116 -0.64 -3.29 -12.11
N VAL A 117 0.45 -3.98 -11.76
CA VAL A 117 0.56 -5.45 -11.90
C VAL A 117 -0.42 -6.16 -10.96
N ASP A 118 -0.50 -5.72 -9.70
CA ASP A 118 -1.41 -6.31 -8.70
C ASP A 118 -2.87 -6.12 -9.10
N VAL A 119 -3.23 -4.91 -9.54
CA VAL A 119 -4.59 -4.61 -10.01
C VAL A 119 -4.97 -5.45 -11.23
N ALA A 120 -4.05 -5.67 -12.17
CA ALA A 120 -4.30 -6.51 -13.34
C ALA A 120 -4.55 -7.97 -12.94
N ALA A 121 -3.75 -8.51 -12.01
CA ALA A 121 -3.96 -9.87 -11.50
C ALA A 121 -5.33 -10.03 -10.82
N ILE A 122 -5.72 -9.07 -9.97
CA ILE A 122 -7.04 -9.05 -9.32
C ILE A 122 -8.15 -8.98 -10.37
N ALA A 123 -8.01 -8.11 -11.38
CA ALA A 123 -8.99 -7.96 -12.45
C ALA A 123 -9.18 -9.27 -13.24
N VAL A 124 -8.10 -9.98 -13.57
CA VAL A 124 -8.17 -11.29 -14.24
C VAL A 124 -8.95 -12.29 -13.40
N VAL A 125 -8.63 -12.40 -12.10
CA VAL A 125 -9.34 -13.32 -11.20
C VAL A 125 -10.83 -12.95 -11.08
N ALA A 126 -11.15 -11.67 -10.95
CA ALA A 126 -12.53 -11.19 -10.89
C ALA A 126 -13.31 -11.50 -12.17
N LEU A 127 -12.70 -11.28 -13.34
CA LEU A 127 -13.32 -11.60 -14.64
C LEU A 127 -13.56 -13.10 -14.80
N LEU A 128 -12.61 -13.95 -14.38
CA LEU A 128 -12.79 -15.40 -14.39
C LEU A 128 -13.92 -15.84 -13.47
N ALA A 129 -13.99 -15.29 -12.25
CA ALA A 129 -15.06 -15.59 -11.29
C ALA A 129 -16.44 -15.18 -11.84
N LEU A 130 -16.54 -13.99 -12.44
CA LEU A 130 -17.75 -13.52 -13.11
C LEU A 130 -18.14 -14.42 -14.29
N GLY A 131 -17.17 -14.85 -15.10
CA GLY A 131 -17.38 -15.77 -16.21
C GLY A 131 -17.95 -17.12 -15.74
N VAL A 132 -17.38 -17.70 -14.68
CA VAL A 132 -17.88 -18.94 -14.07
C VAL A 132 -19.31 -18.75 -13.57
N GLY A 133 -19.59 -17.64 -12.87
CA GLY A 133 -20.93 -17.31 -12.39
C GLY A 133 -21.96 -17.19 -13.52
N ALA A 134 -21.61 -16.51 -14.61
CA ALA A 134 -22.47 -16.34 -15.78
C ALA A 134 -22.75 -17.68 -16.48
N VAL A 135 -21.73 -18.54 -16.62
CA VAL A 135 -21.90 -19.89 -17.20
C VAL A 135 -22.79 -20.75 -16.31
N ALA A 136 -22.56 -20.78 -15.00
CA ALA A 136 -23.39 -21.53 -14.05
C ALA A 136 -24.84 -21.06 -14.07
N SER A 137 -25.07 -19.74 -14.06
CA SER A 137 -26.40 -19.13 -14.17
C SER A 137 -27.09 -19.49 -15.49
N GLY A 138 -26.35 -19.47 -16.60
CA GLY A 138 -26.85 -19.86 -17.92
C GLY A 138 -27.25 -21.34 -17.99
N ILE A 139 -26.42 -22.24 -17.42
CA ILE A 139 -26.74 -23.68 -17.34
C ILE A 139 -27.99 -23.91 -16.49
N LEU A 140 -28.08 -23.25 -15.33
CA LEU A 140 -29.22 -23.36 -14.42
C LEU A 140 -30.50 -22.88 -15.10
N SER A 141 -30.47 -21.69 -15.71
CA SER A 141 -31.59 -21.13 -16.48
C SER A 141 -32.07 -22.08 -17.59
N ARG A 142 -31.14 -22.67 -18.35
CA ARG A 142 -31.48 -23.65 -19.41
C ARG A 142 -32.03 -24.96 -18.84
N ARG A 143 -31.61 -25.38 -17.65
CA ARG A 143 -32.13 -26.59 -16.99
C ARG A 143 -33.54 -26.36 -16.48
N LEU A 144 -33.78 -25.22 -15.84
CA LEU A 144 -35.12 -24.78 -15.39
C LEU A 144 -36.08 -24.71 -16.57
N ALA A 145 -35.71 -24.01 -17.66
CA ALA A 145 -36.56 -23.92 -18.84
C ALA A 145 -36.93 -25.29 -19.44
N ARG A 146 -36.00 -26.25 -19.43
CA ARG A 146 -36.29 -27.62 -19.89
C ARG A 146 -37.21 -28.38 -18.94
N LEU A 147 -37.02 -28.24 -17.64
CA LEU A 147 -37.87 -28.89 -16.62
C LEU A 147 -39.28 -28.30 -16.58
N THR A 148 -39.40 -27.00 -16.84
CA THR A 148 -40.69 -26.32 -16.91
C THR A 148 -41.34 -26.41 -18.28
N LEU A 149 -40.79 -27.21 -19.21
CA LEU A 149 -41.27 -27.35 -20.59
C LEU A 149 -41.36 -26.01 -21.35
N GLY A 150 -40.60 -25.01 -20.91
CA GLY A 150 -40.63 -23.65 -21.46
C GLY A 150 -41.74 -22.76 -20.92
N LEU A 151 -42.54 -23.24 -19.96
CA LEU A 151 -43.59 -22.46 -19.31
C LEU A 151 -43.01 -21.31 -18.51
N GLN A 152 -43.65 -20.15 -18.62
CA GLN A 152 -43.35 -18.96 -17.82
C GLN A 152 -43.77 -19.19 -16.35
N PRO A 153 -43.17 -18.49 -15.37
CA PRO A 153 -43.49 -18.66 -13.95
C PRO A 153 -44.98 -18.48 -13.61
N SER A 154 -45.67 -17.59 -14.31
CA SER A 154 -47.12 -17.37 -14.17
C SER A 154 -47.95 -18.57 -14.63
N GLU A 155 -47.52 -19.23 -15.70
CA GLU A 155 -48.21 -20.39 -16.27
C GLU A 155 -48.07 -21.62 -15.37
N LEU A 156 -46.89 -21.80 -14.74
CA LEU A 156 -46.67 -22.84 -13.73
C LEU A 156 -47.52 -22.63 -12.48
N ALA A 157 -47.63 -21.38 -12.01
CA ALA A 157 -48.43 -21.06 -10.83
C ALA A 157 -49.92 -21.37 -11.06
N GLY A 158 -50.44 -21.09 -12.26
CA GLY A 158 -51.80 -21.45 -12.65
C GLY A 158 -52.04 -22.96 -12.64
N LEU A 159 -51.15 -23.74 -13.26
CA LEU A 159 -51.26 -25.21 -13.27
C LEU A 159 -51.22 -25.84 -11.87
N VAL A 160 -50.37 -25.32 -10.99
CA VAL A 160 -50.30 -25.79 -9.59
C VAL A 160 -51.58 -25.45 -8.82
N GLN A 161 -52.15 -24.26 -9.03
CA GLN A 161 -53.42 -23.86 -8.41
C GLN A 161 -54.59 -24.71 -8.91
N ASP A 162 -54.68 -24.97 -10.21
CA ASP A 162 -55.70 -25.82 -10.80
C ASP A 162 -55.63 -27.25 -10.25
N GLN A 163 -54.42 -27.81 -10.14
CA GLN A 163 -54.23 -29.15 -9.59
C GLN A 163 -54.56 -29.22 -8.09
N ALA A 164 -54.21 -28.17 -7.33
CA ALA A 164 -54.56 -28.06 -5.93
C ALA A 164 -56.08 -28.00 -5.73
N ALA A 165 -56.81 -27.27 -6.59
CA ALA A 165 -58.27 -27.16 -6.56
C ALA A 165 -58.96 -28.51 -6.82
N VAL A 166 -58.44 -29.29 -7.77
CA VAL A 166 -58.94 -30.65 -8.06
C VAL A 166 -58.72 -31.60 -6.88
N LEU A 167 -57.57 -31.51 -6.20
CA LEU A 167 -57.25 -32.35 -5.04
C LEU A 167 -58.05 -31.98 -3.79
N SER A 168 -58.31 -30.69 -3.57
CA SER A 168 -59.17 -30.23 -2.48
C SER A 168 -60.64 -30.57 -2.71
N GLY A 169 -61.10 -30.61 -3.98
CA GLY A 169 -62.48 -30.97 -4.32
C GLY A 169 -62.83 -32.44 -4.10
N VAL A 170 -61.85 -33.34 -4.02
CA VAL A 170 -62.07 -34.78 -3.75
C VAL A 170 -62.19 -35.07 -2.24
N GLY A 171 -61.79 -34.13 -1.37
CA GLY A 171 -61.88 -34.27 0.09
C GLY A 171 -63.19 -33.81 0.73
N GLU A 172 -64.05 -33.07 0.00
CA GLU A 172 -65.32 -32.50 0.50
C GLU A 172 -66.59 -33.21 -0.05
N GLY A 173 -66.43 -34.38 -0.70
CA GLY A 173 -67.53 -35.18 -1.24
C GLY A 173 -67.87 -36.43 -0.43
#